data_AF-A0A7C1BHI0-F1
#
_entry.id   AF-A0A7C1BHI0-F1
#
_cell.length_a   1.000
_cell.length_b   1.000
_cell.length_c   1.000
_cell.angle_alpha   90.00
_cell.angle_beta   90.00
_cell.angle_gamma   90.00
#
_symmetry.space_group_name_H-M   'P 1'
#
loop_
_entity.id
_entity.type
_entity.pdbx_description
1 polymer ?
#
loop_
_entity_poly.entity_id
_entity_poly.type
_entity_poly.pdbx_seq_one_letter_code
_entity_poly.pdbx_strand_id
1 'polypeptide(L)'
;MDKKIADREEIRRNIQNIQAKLRLLGVKSLALFGSASRNEAVSGSDIDFLVDFERPYTFDRYMDVKLLLEDLLLCDVDLVTPDAVRPELKDNVNKDLYRVA
;
A
#
# COMPACT_ATOMS: atom_id res chain seq x y z
N MET A 1 16.29 -18.22 -2.03
CA MET A 1 15.32 -17.78 -3.06
C MET A 1 15.41 -16.27 -3.11
N ASP A 2 15.88 -15.71 -4.21
CA ASP A 2 16.04 -14.26 -4.34
C ASP A 2 14.65 -13.62 -4.29
N LYS A 3 14.44 -12.65 -3.37
CA LYS A 3 13.24 -11.81 -3.35
C LYS A 3 13.18 -11.08 -4.69
N LYS A 4 12.33 -11.56 -5.60
CA LYS A 4 12.07 -10.93 -6.90
C LYS A 4 11.49 -9.54 -6.61
N ILE A 5 12.11 -8.50 -7.17
CA ILE A 5 11.59 -7.13 -7.06
C ILE A 5 10.24 -7.11 -7.79
N ALA A 6 9.16 -6.82 -7.08
CA ALA A 6 7.85 -6.67 -7.68
C ALA A 6 7.81 -5.31 -8.41
N ASP A 7 7.72 -5.33 -9.74
CA ASP A 7 7.48 -4.13 -10.53
C ASP A 7 6.11 -3.52 -10.16
N ARG A 8 5.97 -2.20 -10.23
CA ARG A 8 4.76 -1.46 -9.85
C ARG A 8 3.50 -1.98 -10.54
N GLU A 9 3.61 -2.40 -11.81
CA GLU A 9 2.48 -3.00 -12.54
C GLU A 9 2.16 -4.44 -12.09
N GLU A 10 3.14 -5.20 -11.60
CA GLU A 10 2.91 -6.50 -10.94
C GLU A 10 2.16 -6.30 -9.61
N ILE A 11 2.61 -5.33 -8.79
CA ILE A 11 1.94 -4.96 -7.55
C ILE A 11 0.48 -4.54 -7.81
N ARG A 12 0.26 -3.63 -8.77
CA ARG A 12 -1.10 -3.19 -9.14
C ARG A 12 -1.99 -4.36 -9.54
N ARG A 13 -1.49 -5.27 -10.39
CA ARG A 13 -2.28 -6.43 -10.84
C ARG A 13 -2.64 -7.35 -9.67
N ASN A 14 -1.69 -7.64 -8.78
CA ASN A 14 -1.93 -8.46 -7.60
C ASN A 14 -3.00 -7.84 -6.69
N ILE A 15 -2.92 -6.53 -6.47
CA ILE A 15 -3.90 -5.78 -5.65
C ILE A 15 -5.29 -5.79 -6.31
N GLN A 16 -5.37 -5.60 -7.63
CA GLN A 16 -6.64 -5.65 -8.35
C GLN A 16 -7.35 -7.01 -8.20
N ASN A 17 -6.60 -8.11 -8.12
CA ASN A 17 -7.17 -9.45 -7.88
C ASN A 17 -7.80 -9.60 -6.49
N ILE A 18 -7.40 -8.80 -5.51
CA ILE A 18 -7.96 -8.83 -4.14
C ILE A 18 -8.84 -7.61 -3.83
N GLN A 19 -9.15 -6.76 -4.82
CA GLN A 19 -9.86 -5.50 -4.59
C GLN A 19 -11.21 -5.69 -3.87
N ALA A 20 -11.92 -6.78 -4.14
CA ALA A 20 -13.16 -7.12 -3.44
C ALA A 20 -12.94 -7.39 -1.94
N LYS A 21 -11.85 -8.09 -1.57
CA LYS A 21 -11.48 -8.32 -0.16
C LYS A 21 -11.11 -7.02 0.53
N LEU A 22 -10.33 -6.16 -0.14
CA LEU A 22 -9.98 -4.83 0.39
C LEU A 22 -11.23 -3.99 0.68
N ARG A 23 -12.21 -3.98 -0.24
CA ARG A 23 -13.50 -3.31 -0.01
C ARG A 23 -14.27 -3.88 1.17
N LEU A 24 -14.28 -5.20 1.36
CA LEU A 24 -14.93 -5.84 2.52
C LEU A 24 -14.25 -5.47 3.85
N LEU A 25 -12.94 -5.20 3.82
CA LEU A 25 -12.19 -4.67 4.96
C LEU A 25 -12.39 -3.16 5.17
N GLY A 26 -13.20 -2.50 4.32
CA GLY A 26 -13.51 -1.07 4.42
C GLY A 26 -12.46 -0.16 3.80
N VAL A 27 -11.56 -0.68 2.95
CA VAL A 27 -10.61 0.15 2.19
C VAL A 27 -11.37 0.94 1.14
N LYS A 28 -11.26 2.26 1.21
CA LYS A 28 -11.86 3.22 0.28
C LYS A 28 -10.92 3.54 -0.88
N SER A 29 -9.62 3.64 -0.61
CA SER A 29 -8.59 3.73 -1.65
C SER A 29 -7.24 3.23 -1.17
N LEU A 30 -6.45 2.68 -2.08
CA LEU A 30 -5.07 2.28 -1.83
C LEU A 30 -4.16 2.84 -2.92
N ALA A 31 -3.02 3.42 -2.52
CA ALA A 31 -2.03 3.94 -3.44
C ALA A 31 -0.61 3.56 -2.99
N LEU A 32 0.24 3.20 -3.95
CA LEU A 32 1.68 3.13 -3.75
C LEU A 32 2.24 4.54 -3.62
N PHE A 33 3.25 4.70 -2.77
CA PHE A 33 4.11 5.89 -2.76
C PHE A 33 5.57 5.50 -2.57
N GLY A 34 6.48 6.47 -2.51
CA GLY A 34 7.89 6.21 -2.25
C GLY A 34 8.60 5.49 -3.40
N SER A 35 9.60 4.67 -3.04
CA SER A 35 10.48 4.04 -4.04
C SER A 35 9.75 3.07 -4.97
N ALA A 36 8.75 2.35 -4.45
CA ALA A 36 7.94 1.41 -5.23
C ALA A 36 7.08 2.12 -6.28
N SER A 37 6.56 3.32 -5.99
CA SER A 37 5.78 4.08 -6.97
C SER A 37 6.65 4.66 -8.09
N ARG A 38 7.95 4.89 -7.85
CA ARG A 38 8.92 5.41 -8.82
C ARG A 38 9.72 4.33 -9.57
N ASN A 39 9.41 3.04 -9.38
CA ASN A 39 10.18 1.90 -9.91
C ASN A 39 11.66 1.90 -9.45
N GLU A 40 11.91 2.44 -8.26
CA GLU A 40 13.24 2.54 -7.64
C GLU A 40 13.43 1.55 -6.48
N ALA A 41 12.42 0.71 -6.20
CA ALA A 41 12.51 -0.30 -5.14
C ALA A 41 13.60 -1.33 -5.45
N VAL A 42 14.41 -1.66 -4.45
CA VAL A 42 15.48 -2.66 -4.56
C VAL A 42 15.11 -3.94 -3.82
N SER A 43 15.86 -5.02 -4.03
CA SER A 43 15.59 -6.28 -3.35
C SER A 43 15.73 -6.10 -1.83
N GLY A 44 14.70 -6.51 -1.09
CA GLY A 44 14.64 -6.36 0.36
C GLY A 44 14.05 -5.03 0.86
N SER A 45 13.65 -4.12 -0.03
CA SER A 45 12.88 -2.93 0.36
C SER A 45 11.46 -3.30 0.77
N ASP A 46 10.95 -2.58 1.77
CA ASP A 46 9.53 -2.56 2.13
C ASP A 46 8.74 -1.84 1.02
N ILE A 47 7.44 -2.13 0.93
CA ILE A 47 6.54 -1.46 -0.01
C ILE A 47 5.63 -0.49 0.75
N ASP A 48 5.72 0.78 0.40
CA ASP A 48 4.97 1.86 1.04
C ASP A 48 3.57 2.05 0.40
N PHE A 49 2.52 1.96 1.23
CA PHE A 49 1.14 2.16 0.82
C PHE A 49 0.42 3.23 1.63
N LEU A 50 -0.24 4.16 0.94
CA LEU A 50 -1.20 5.07 1.53
C LEU A 50 -2.59 4.44 1.44
N VAL A 51 -3.25 4.22 2.58
CA VAL A 51 -4.57 3.61 2.68
C VAL A 51 -5.58 4.58 3.29
N ASP A 52 -6.70 4.78 2.61
CA ASP A 52 -7.88 5.47 3.15
C ASP A 52 -8.99 4.45 3.43
N PHE A 53 -9.65 4.59 4.58
CA PHE A 53 -10.72 3.70 5.03
C PHE A 53 -12.04 4.45 5.12
N GLU A 54 -13.15 3.73 4.94
CA GLU A 54 -14.46 4.23 5.38
C GLU A 54 -14.47 4.41 6.91
N ARG A 55 -14.99 5.55 7.38
CA ARG A 55 -15.01 5.86 8.82
C ARG A 55 -16.33 5.43 9.48
N PRO A 56 -16.29 4.97 10.74
CA PRO A 56 -15.09 4.72 11.54
C PRO A 56 -14.38 3.41 11.12
N TYR A 57 -13.06 3.37 11.27
CA TYR A 57 -12.27 2.14 11.13
C TYR A 57 -11.54 1.81 12.44
N THR A 58 -11.22 0.53 12.63
CA THR A 58 -10.53 0.02 13.83
C THR A 58 -9.07 -0.31 13.53
N PHE A 59 -8.26 -0.39 14.58
CA PHE A 59 -6.88 -0.86 14.46
C PHE A 59 -6.80 -2.29 13.89
N ASP A 60 -7.73 -3.16 14.27
CA ASP A 60 -7.81 -4.53 13.74
C ASP A 60 -7.97 -4.54 12.21
N ARG A 61 -8.86 -3.70 11.65
CA ARG A 61 -9.02 -3.59 10.19
C ARG A 61 -7.76 -3.07 9.50
N TYR A 62 -7.07 -2.12 10.13
CA TYR A 62 -5.79 -1.63 9.62
C TYR A 62 -4.76 -2.77 9.58
N MET A 63 -4.66 -3.58 10.64
CA MET A 63 -3.75 -4.72 10.70
C MET A 63 -4.14 -5.82 9.71
N ASP A 64 -5.43 -6.13 9.55
CA ASP A 64 -5.91 -7.11 8.57
C ASP A 64 -5.50 -6.75 7.15
N VAL A 65 -5.60 -5.46 6.78
CA VAL A 65 -5.14 -4.98 5.47
C VAL A 65 -3.63 -5.07 5.35
N LYS A 66 -2.88 -4.67 6.37
CA LYS A 66 -1.42 -4.77 6.36
C LYS A 66 -0.96 -6.21 6.13
N LEU A 67 -1.43 -7.14 6.96
CA LEU A 67 -1.07 -8.57 6.87
C LEU A 67 -1.49 -9.17 5.52
N LEU A 68 -2.68 -8.80 5.02
CA LEU A 68 -3.13 -9.23 3.70
C LEU A 68 -2.20 -8.78 2.57
N LEU A 69 -1.67 -7.55 2.64
CA LEU A 69 -0.73 -7.03 1.64
C LEU A 69 0.64 -7.70 1.75
N GLU A 70 1.15 -7.92 2.97
CA GLU A 70 2.43 -8.62 3.21
C GLU A 70 2.36 -10.07 2.70
N ASP A 71 1.29 -10.80 3.00
CA ASP A 71 1.06 -12.16 2.51
C ASP A 71 0.94 -12.21 0.98
N LEU A 72 0.30 -11.21 0.37
CA LEU A 72 0.14 -11.14 -1.09
C LEU A 72 1.46 -10.85 -1.81
N LEU A 73 2.28 -9.95 -1.26
CA LEU A 73 3.48 -9.42 -1.91
C LEU A 73 4.76 -10.15 -1.47
N LEU A 74 4.69 -10.97 -0.42
CA LEU A 74 5.82 -11.71 0.16
C LEU A 74 6.98 -10.80 0.58
N CYS A 75 6.64 -9.58 1.04
CA CYS A 75 7.57 -8.58 1.54
C CYS A 75 6.90 -7.76 2.66
N ASP A 76 7.72 -7.04 3.41
CA ASP A 76 7.25 -6.14 4.45
C ASP A 76 6.52 -4.94 3.81
N VAL A 77 5.50 -4.44 4.50
CA VAL A 77 4.66 -3.33 4.02
C VAL A 77 4.61 -2.23 5.08
N ASP A 78 4.93 -1.00 4.66
CA ASP A 78 4.62 0.20 5.45
C ASP A 78 3.26 0.75 5.03
N LEU A 79 2.28 0.66 5.92
CA LEU A 79 0.90 1.06 5.65
C LEU A 79 0.60 2.37 6.38
N VAL A 80 0.41 3.45 5.64
CA VAL A 80 0.23 4.80 6.19
C VAL A 80 -1.19 5.30 5.92
N THR A 81 -1.81 5.95 6.89
CA THR A 81 -3.11 6.61 6.71
C THR A 81 -2.91 8.11 6.40
N PRO A 82 -3.81 8.75 5.62
CA PRO A 82 -3.70 10.18 5.31
C PRO A 82 -3.58 11.10 6.53
N ASP A 83 -4.16 10.70 7.67
CA ASP A 83 -4.11 11.46 8.92
C ASP A 83 -2.73 11.37 9.61
N ALA A 84 -2.00 10.27 9.39
CA ALA A 84 -0.67 10.06 9.95
C ALA A 84 0.43 10.79 9.16
N VAL A 85 0.14 11.24 7.94
CA VAL A 85 1.09 11.99 7.11
C VAL A 85 1.26 13.40 7.67
N ARG A 86 2.49 13.70 8.07
CA ARG A 86 2.89 15.04 8.53
C ARG A 86 2.55 16.08 7.45
N PRO A 87 1.94 17.24 7.79
CA PRO A 87 1.52 18.25 6.82
C PRO A 87 2.60 18.64 5.81
N GLU A 88 3.85 18.74 6.27
CA GLU A 88 5.01 19.14 5.48
C GLU A 88 5.41 18.09 4.42
N LEU A 89 4.98 16.84 4.61
CA LEU A 89 5.26 15.72 3.71
C LEU A 89 4.11 15.44 2.74
N LYS A 90 2.92 16.02 2.96
CA LYS A 90 1.73 15.74 2.15
C LYS A 90 1.95 16.00 0.67
N ASP A 91 2.59 17.11 0.32
CA ASP A 91 2.82 17.46 -1.08
C ASP A 91 3.80 16.50 -1.77
N ASN A 92 4.80 16.00 -1.04
CA ASN A 92 5.75 15.02 -1.58
C ASN A 92 5.08 13.65 -1.75
N VAL A 93 4.33 13.20 -0.74
CA VAL A 93 3.56 11.96 -0.83
C VAL A 93 2.58 12.03 -2.01
N ASN A 94 1.81 13.13 -2.12
CA ASN A 94 0.80 13.31 -3.15
C ASN A 94 1.35 13.27 -4.58
N LYS A 95 2.57 13.78 -4.82
CA LYS A 95 3.21 13.75 -6.14
C LYS A 95 3.56 12.33 -6.58
N ASP A 96 3.88 11.47 -5.63
CA ASP A 96 4.34 10.11 -5.88
C ASP A 96 3.22 9.08 -5.80
N LEU A 97 1.96 9.49 -5.56
CA LEU A 97 0.84 8.57 -5.42
C LEU A 97 0.52 7.87 -6.74
N TYR A 98 0.61 6.56 -6.71
CA TYR A 98 0.17 5.68 -7.79
C TYR A 98 -0.99 4.79 -7.28
N ARG A 99 -2.21 5.07 -7.74
CA ARG A 99 -3.41 4.34 -7.28
C ARG A 99 -3.43 2.90 -7.76
N VAL A 100 -3.81 2.00 -6.85
CA VAL A 100 -3.84 0.55 -7.09
C VAL A 100 -5.16 -0.13 -6.72
N ALA A 101 -5.98 0.44 -5.83
CA ALA A 101 -7.33 -0.03 -5.52
C ALA A 101 -8.32 1.10 -5.21
#